data_AF-A0A9D7K0D9-F1
#
_entry.id   AF-A0A9D7K0D9-F1
#
_cell.length_a   1.000
_cell.length_b   1.000
_cell.length_c   1.000
_cell.angle_alpha   90.00
_cell.angle_beta   90.00
_cell.angle_gamma   90.00
#
_symmetry.space_group_name_H-M   'P 1'
#
loop_
_entity.id
_entity.type
_entity.pdbx_description
1 polymer ?
#
loop_
_entity_poly.entity_id
_entity_poly.type
_entity_poly.pdbx_seq_one_letter_code
_entity_poly.pdbx_strand_id
1 'polypeptide(L)'
;MMNKILWHAISVGALVRSTPNETAPILKSIVKGTWLGVIQEVGEWIYVIGKESIGWVRRSELKNLETQALHINRADDQALEIRYMV
;
A
#
# COMPACT_ATOMS: atom_id res chain seq x y z
N MET A 1 8.67 -1.22 -20.11
CA MET A 1 7.39 -1.73 -19.59
C MET A 1 7.13 -1.04 -18.27
N MET A 2 5.96 -0.43 -18.09
CA MET A 2 5.59 0.24 -16.84
C MET A 2 5.12 -0.83 -15.85
N ASN A 3 5.72 -0.92 -14.66
CA ASN A 3 5.19 -1.80 -13.62
C ASN A 3 3.84 -1.23 -13.18
N LYS A 4 2.76 -1.95 -13.50
CA LYS A 4 1.39 -1.55 -13.17
C LYS A 4 1.20 -1.57 -11.65
N ILE A 5 0.80 -0.45 -11.07
CA ILE A 5 0.33 -0.40 -9.67
C ILE A 5 -1.01 -1.14 -9.62
N LEU A 6 -1.09 -2.14 -8.75
CA LEU A 6 -2.28 -2.94 -8.49
C LEU A 6 -3.30 -2.13 -7.68
N TRP A 7 -2.84 -1.57 -6.55
CA TRP A 7 -3.64 -0.76 -5.63
C TRP A 7 -2.77 0.18 -4.81
N HIS A 8 -3.39 1.16 -4.15
CA HIS A 8 -2.71 2.12 -3.29
C HIS A 8 -2.84 1.73 -1.81
N ALA A 9 -1.72 1.81 -1.09
CA ALA A 9 -1.64 1.47 0.31
C ALA A 9 -1.23 2.68 1.15
N ILE A 10 -1.70 2.72 2.40
CA ILE A 10 -1.12 3.57 3.44
C ILE A 10 -0.30 2.70 4.39
N SER A 11 0.94 3.09 4.63
CA SER A 11 1.77 2.47 5.66
C SER A 11 1.22 2.76 7.06
N VAL A 12 1.17 1.75 7.94
CA VAL A 12 0.93 1.95 9.39
C VAL A 12 2.21 1.81 10.22
N GLY A 13 3.38 1.93 9.57
CA GLY A 13 4.70 1.78 10.19
C GLY A 13 5.49 0.61 9.59
N ALA A 14 5.48 0.52 8.26
CA ALA A 14 5.95 -0.66 7.54
C ALA A 14 7.47 -0.75 7.46
N LEU A 15 7.99 -1.96 7.63
CA LEU A 15 9.41 -2.26 7.47
C LEU A 15 9.64 -2.87 6.09
N VAL A 16 10.31 -2.12 5.22
CA VAL A 16 10.69 -2.57 3.88
C VAL A 16 11.89 -3.50 4.00
N ARG A 17 11.76 -4.71 3.45
CA ARG A 17 12.75 -5.78 3.46
C ARG A 17 13.19 -6.15 2.05
N SER A 18 14.38 -6.73 1.96
CA SER A 18 14.95 -7.16 0.69
C SER A 18 14.24 -8.37 0.07
N THR A 19 13.72 -9.28 0.89
CA THR A 19 12.98 -10.48 0.48
C THR A 19 11.75 -10.69 1.36
N PRO A 20 10.74 -11.46 0.90
CA PRO A 20 9.51 -11.72 1.66
C PRO A 20 9.74 -12.76 2.77
N ASN A 21 10.59 -12.40 3.75
CA ASN A 21 10.95 -13.24 4.90
C ASN A 21 11.15 -12.37 6.15
N GLU A 22 10.74 -12.89 7.31
CA GLU A 22 10.82 -12.19 8.61
C GLU A 22 12.26 -11.95 9.08
N THR A 23 13.19 -12.79 8.63
CA THR A 23 14.63 -12.67 8.94
C THR A 23 15.39 -11.85 7.90
N ALA A 24 14.73 -11.42 6.81
CA ALA A 24 15.38 -10.63 5.78
C ALA A 24 15.83 -9.25 6.31
N PRO A 25 16.98 -8.73 5.85
CA PRO A 25 17.44 -7.39 6.20
C PRO A 25 16.36 -6.32 5.96
N ILE A 26 16.18 -5.45 6.95
CA ILE A 26 15.32 -4.27 6.83
C ILE A 26 16.13 -3.21 6.07
N LEU A 27 15.64 -2.84 4.89
CA LEU A 27 16.22 -1.80 4.05
C LEU A 27 15.81 -0.41 4.51
N LYS A 28 14.54 -0.26 4.95
CA LYS A 28 13.99 1.04 5.38
C LYS A 28 12.77 0.87 6.28
N SER A 29 12.58 1.83 7.17
CA SER A 29 11.33 1.99 7.93
C SER A 29 10.51 3.12 7.31
N ILE A 30 9.23 2.86 7.05
CA ILE A 30 8.30 3.80 6.42
C ILE A 30 7.41 4.40 7.50
N VAL A 31 7.35 5.73 7.53
CA VAL A 31 6.54 6.47 8.48
C VAL A 31 5.06 6.20 8.23
N LYS A 32 4.28 6.08 9.30
CA LYS A 32 2.82 5.89 9.23
C LYS A 32 2.18 7.00 8.41
N GLY A 33 1.15 6.69 7.63
CA GLY A 33 0.48 7.64 6.75
C GLY A 33 1.14 7.82 5.39
N THR A 34 2.32 7.24 5.16
CA THR A 34 2.99 7.31 3.86
C THR A 34 2.23 6.50 2.81
N TRP A 35 2.03 7.12 1.65
CA TRP A 35 1.37 6.52 0.48
C TRP A 35 2.35 5.66 -0.28
N LEU A 36 1.92 4.44 -0.63
CA LEU A 36 2.71 3.44 -1.34
C LEU A 36 1.87 2.86 -2.47
N GLY A 37 2.50 2.56 -3.60
CA GLY A 37 1.91 1.74 -4.65
C GLY A 37 2.24 0.28 -4.40
N VAL A 38 1.24 -0.60 -4.50
CA VAL A 38 1.45 -2.05 -4.48
C VAL A 38 1.61 -2.54 -5.90
N ILE A 39 2.65 -3.32 -6.16
CA ILE A 39 2.96 -3.84 -7.50
C ILE A 39 3.01 -5.37 -7.54
N GLN A 40 3.10 -6.03 -6.38
CA GLN A 40 3.02 -7.50 -6.29
C GLN A 40 2.53 -7.94 -4.91
N GLU A 41 1.86 -9.08 -4.87
CA GLU A 41 1.40 -9.72 -3.63
C GLU A 41 1.77 -11.20 -3.65
N VAL A 42 2.39 -11.68 -2.56
CA VAL A 42 2.81 -13.07 -2.38
C VAL A 42 2.48 -13.50 -0.95
N GLY A 43 1.33 -14.16 -0.77
CA GLY A 43 0.84 -14.57 0.54
C GLY A 43 0.62 -13.37 1.46
N GLU A 44 1.37 -13.30 2.56
CA GLU A 44 1.33 -12.20 3.52
C GLU A 44 2.31 -11.05 3.19
N TRP A 45 3.04 -11.15 2.08
CA TRP A 45 4.05 -10.20 1.68
C TRP A 45 3.61 -9.39 0.49
N ILE A 46 3.85 -8.08 0.57
CA ILE A 46 3.43 -7.11 -0.42
C ILE A 46 4.68 -6.40 -0.92
N TYR A 47 4.91 -6.41 -2.24
CA TYR A 47 5.98 -5.66 -2.85
C TYR A 47 5.46 -4.25 -3.19
N VAL A 48 6.07 -3.26 -2.56
CA VAL A 48 5.65 -1.86 -2.61
C VAL A 48 6.69 -0.99 -3.28
N ILE A 49 6.20 0.08 -3.90
CA ILE A 49 7.00 1.18 -4.41
C ILE A 49 6.49 2.49 -3.80
N GLY A 50 7.40 3.25 -3.22
CA GLY A 50 7.18 4.60 -2.71
C GLY A 50 8.22 5.55 -3.31
N LYS A 51 8.13 6.84 -2.94
CA LYS A 51 9.02 7.88 -3.48
C LYS A 51 10.52 7.55 -3.35
N GLU A 52 10.91 6.95 -2.23
CA GLU A 52 12.32 6.67 -1.90
C GLU A 52 12.51 5.27 -1.30
N SER A 53 11.61 4.35 -1.61
CA SER A 53 11.60 3.02 -1.01
C SER A 53 10.95 2.01 -1.94
N ILE A 54 11.60 0.88 -2.13
CA ILE A 54 11.04 -0.26 -2.85
C ILE A 54 11.44 -1.54 -2.12
N GLY A 55 10.51 -2.49 -2.00
CA GLY A 55 10.79 -3.75 -1.34
C GLY A 55 9.55 -4.44 -0.78
N TRP A 56 9.78 -5.47 0.03
CA TRP A 56 8.75 -6.30 0.63
C TRP A 56 8.33 -5.78 2.00
N VAL A 57 7.03 -5.69 2.25
CA VAL A 57 6.45 -5.36 3.56
C VAL A 57 5.39 -6.40 3.92
N ARG A 58 5.06 -6.57 5.20
CA ARG A 58 3.93 -7.42 5.59
C ARG A 58 2.62 -6.73 5.24
N ARG A 59 1.64 -7.50 4.78
CA ARG A 59 0.28 -7.01 4.50
C ARG A 59 -0.34 -6.33 5.71
N SER A 60 -0.09 -6.84 6.92
CA SER A 60 -0.58 -6.26 8.18
C SER A 60 0.00 -4.88 8.51
N GLU A 61 1.12 -4.50 7.88
CA GLU A 61 1.74 -3.18 8.02
C GLU A 61 1.20 -2.15 7.02
N LEU A 62 0.22 -2.57 6.20
CA LEU A 62 -0.45 -1.74 5.21
C LEU A 62 -1.95 -1.65 5.47
N LYS A 63 -2.53 -0.51 5.15
CA LYS A 63 -3.98 -0.34 4.98
C LYS A 63 -4.28 -0.16 3.51
N ASN A 64 -5.23 -0.92 3.00
CA ASN A 64 -5.74 -0.71 1.65
C ASN A 64 -6.51 0.62 1.59
N LEU A 65 -6.23 1.45 0.59
CA LEU A 65 -7.01 2.66 0.30
C LEU A 65 -8.25 2.36 -0.54
N GLU A 66 -8.33 1.17 -1.13
CA GLU A 66 -9.53 0.67 -1.78
C GLU A 66 -10.45 0.07 -0.72
N THR A 67 -11.50 0.82 -0.38
CA THR A 67 -12.65 0.44 0.46
C THR A 67 -12.57 0.84 1.95
N GLN A 68 -12.75 2.14 2.19
CA GLN A 68 -13.67 2.62 3.24
C GLN A 68 -14.99 3.07 2.59
N ALA A 69 -15.46 2.35 1.56
CA ALA A 69 -16.68 2.65 0.82
C ALA A 69 -17.77 1.57 0.93
N LEU A 70 -17.69 0.66 1.92
CA LEU A 70 -18.74 -0.37 2.10
C LEU A 70 -19.35 -0.45 3.50
N HIS A 71 -19.29 0.63 4.28
CA HIS A 71 -20.19 0.84 5.42
C HIS A 71 -20.77 2.26 5.45
N ILE A 72 -21.07 2.84 4.28
CA ILE A 72 -21.92 4.04 4.21
C ILE A 72 -23.15 3.67 3.38
N ASN A 73 -24.32 3.77 4.01
CA ASN A 73 -25.61 3.63 3.35
C ASN A 73 -25.61 4.38 2.02
N ARG A 74 -26.14 3.73 0.97
CA ARG A 74 -26.43 4.31 -0.36
C ARG A 74 -27.03 5.72 -0.20
N ALA A 75 -26.21 6.75 -0.36
CA ALA A 75 -26.66 8.13 -0.53
C ALA A 75 -25.57 9.08 -1.05
N ASP A 76 -24.28 8.78 -0.85
CA ASP A 76 -23.20 9.74 -1.13
C ASP A 76 -22.06 9.12 -1.96
N ASP A 77 -22.40 8.52 -3.10
CA ASP A 77 -21.43 7.83 -3.99
C ASP A 77 -20.97 8.71 -5.17
N GLN A 78 -21.16 10.03 -5.11
CA GLN A 78 -20.75 10.96 -6.18
C GLN A 78 -19.50 11.78 -5.82
N ALA A 79 -18.97 11.66 -4.59
CA ALA A 79 -17.88 12.51 -4.12
C ALA A 79 -16.48 11.87 -4.24
N LEU A 80 -16.36 10.54 -4.37
CA LEU A 80 -15.05 9.87 -4.35
C LEU A 80 -14.31 9.87 -5.70
N GLU A 81 -15.00 10.06 -6.82
CA GLU A 81 -14.39 10.03 -8.16
C GLU A 81 -13.56 11.29 -8.48
N ILE A 82 -13.84 12.42 -7.81
CA ILE A 82 -13.19 13.71 -8.13
C ILE A 82 -11.82 13.85 -7.44
N ARG A 83 -11.57 13.16 -6.32
CA ARG A 83 -10.37 13.42 -5.50
C ARG A 83 -9.08 12.79 -6.02
N TYR A 84 -9.17 11.85 -6.96
CA TYR A 84 -8.01 11.19 -7.56
C TYR A 84 -7.62 11.77 -8.94
N MET A 85 -8.19 12.92 -9.35
CA MET A 85 -7.93 13.59 -10.63
C MET A 85 -7.62 15.10 -10.49
N VAL A 86 -6.86 15.52 -9.47
CA VAL A 86 -6.31 16.90 -9.39
C VAL A 86 -4.82 16.88 -9.11
#